data_AF-A0A547P396-F1
#
_entry.id   AF-A0A547P396-F1
#
_cell.length_a   1.000
_cell.length_b   1.000
_cell.length_c   1.000
_cell.angle_alpha   90.00
_cell.angle_beta   90.00
_cell.angle_gamma   90.00
#
_symmetry.space_group_name_H-M   'P 1'
#
loop_
_entity.id
_entity.type
_entity.pdbx_description
1 polymer ?
#
loop_
_entity_poly.entity_id
_entity_poly.type
_entity_poly.pdbx_seq_one_letter_code
_entity_poly.pdbx_strand_id
1 'polypeptide(L)'
;MTTIDHFIGTKTGNGRRASLSLFRLYEAAKWTLLWLPRFWKARSELSGLAAMSECERRDIGVTAFDIENALTLPVERDPTEVLAQIVDDRRHCREC
;
A
#
# COMPACT_ATOMS: atom_id res chain seq x y z
N MET A 1 59.81 34.00 -14.04
CA MET A 1 59.41 32.59 -13.85
C MET A 1 58.36 32.59 -12.75
N THR A 2 57.08 32.68 -13.13
CA THR A 2 55.94 32.84 -12.23
C THR A 2 55.30 31.49 -12.00
N THR A 3 55.43 30.97 -10.77
CA THR A 3 54.80 29.72 -10.34
C THR A 3 53.29 29.94 -10.25
N ILE A 4 52.54 29.16 -11.03
CA ILE A 4 51.08 29.08 -10.96
C ILE A 4 50.75 28.11 -9.84
N ASP A 5 50.32 28.62 -8.69
CA ASP A 5 49.73 27.80 -7.63
C ASP A 5 48.33 27.36 -8.07
N HIS A 6 48.21 26.08 -8.44
CA HIS A 6 46.94 25.43 -8.66
C HIS A 6 46.21 25.27 -7.33
N PHE A 7 45.29 26.19 -7.04
CA PHE A 7 44.36 26.07 -5.92
C PHE A 7 43.38 24.93 -6.20
N ILE A 8 43.72 23.72 -5.75
CA ILE A 8 42.82 22.55 -5.77
C ILE A 8 41.76 22.77 -4.68
N GLY A 9 40.63 23.35 -5.08
CA GLY A 9 39.42 23.37 -4.26
C GLY A 9 38.89 21.96 -4.07
N THR A 10 39.22 21.34 -2.93
CA THR A 10 38.60 20.09 -2.49
C THR A 10 37.13 20.37 -2.15
N LYS A 11 36.22 19.93 -3.03
CA LYS A 11 34.78 20.07 -2.85
C LYS A 11 34.31 19.29 -1.61
N THR A 12 34.20 19.99 -0.48
CA THR A 12 33.47 19.56 0.71
C THR A 12 31.97 19.64 0.41
N GLY A 13 31.40 18.56 -0.15
CA GLY A 13 29.99 18.53 -0.54
C GLY A 13 29.30 17.17 -0.46
N ASN A 14 29.92 16.16 0.17
CA ASN A 14 29.45 14.77 0.07
C ASN A 14 28.56 14.30 1.23
N GLY A 15 28.58 14.98 2.39
CA GLY A 15 27.86 14.52 3.59
C GLY A 15 26.33 14.61 3.49
N ARG A 16 25.78 15.62 2.79
CA ARG A 16 24.32 15.83 2.68
C ARG A 16 23.64 14.87 1.69
N ARG A 17 24.35 14.38 0.67
CA ARG A 17 23.79 13.39 -0.30
C ARG A 17 23.79 11.98 0.26
N ALA A 18 24.83 11.59 1.00
CA ALA A 18 24.93 10.27 1.61
C ALA A 18 23.86 10.05 2.70
N SER A 19 23.58 11.05 3.54
CA SER A 19 22.53 10.98 4.56
C SER A 19 21.12 10.87 3.97
N LEU A 20 20.83 11.63 2.91
CA LEU A 20 19.57 11.51 2.16
C LEU A 20 19.42 10.15 1.48
N SER A 21 20.52 9.55 1.01
CA SER A 21 20.53 8.21 0.41
C SER A 21 20.21 7.10 1.43
N LEU A 22 20.84 7.13 2.61
CA LEU A 22 20.59 6.14 3.67
C LEU A 22 19.17 6.24 4.22
N PHE A 23 18.65 7.47 4.38
CA PHE A 23 17.27 7.68 4.80
C PHE A 23 16.27 7.10 3.79
N ARG A 24 16.50 7.30 2.48
CA ARG A 24 15.65 6.71 1.43
C ARG A 24 15.71 5.18 1.41
N LEU A 25 16.88 4.60 1.61
CA LEU A 25 17.04 3.13 1.70
C LEU A 25 16.31 2.57 2.92
N TYR A 26 16.38 3.26 4.05
CA TYR A 26 15.67 2.87 5.27
C TYR A 26 14.15 2.93 5.09
N GLU A 27 13.63 4.00 4.51
CA GLU A 27 12.20 4.11 4.23
C GLU A 27 11.75 3.07 3.21
N ALA A 28 12.52 2.81 2.15
CA ALA A 28 12.22 1.74 1.20
C ALA A 28 12.21 0.36 1.88
N ALA A 29 13.22 0.06 2.70
CA ALA A 29 13.31 -1.20 3.43
C ALA A 29 12.15 -1.39 4.41
N LYS A 30 11.77 -0.33 5.14
CA LYS A 30 10.58 -0.32 5.99
C LYS A 30 9.31 -0.57 5.18
N TRP A 31 9.17 0.09 4.04
CA TRP A 31 8.01 -0.08 3.17
C TRP A 31 7.90 -1.52 2.68
N THR A 32 9.01 -2.11 2.20
CA THR A 32 9.07 -3.52 1.78
C THR A 32 8.78 -4.47 2.94
N LEU A 33 9.35 -4.24 4.12
CA LEU A 33 9.17 -5.10 5.28
C LEU A 33 7.74 -5.07 5.81
N LEU A 34 7.09 -3.90 5.79
CA LEU A 34 5.71 -3.71 6.25
C LEU A 34 4.68 -4.07 5.16
N TRP A 35 5.07 -4.12 3.89
CA TRP A 35 4.18 -4.49 2.80
C TRP A 35 3.67 -5.91 2.94
N LEU A 36 4.55 -6.86 3.28
CA LEU A 36 4.19 -8.28 3.34
C LEU A 36 3.16 -8.57 4.45
N PRO A 37 3.34 -8.13 5.72
CA PRO A 37 2.31 -8.29 6.74
C PRO A 37 0.97 -7.62 6.38
N ARG A 38 1.00 -6.43 5.76
CA ARG A 38 -0.21 -5.72 5.31
C ARG A 38 -0.95 -6.50 4.24
N PHE A 39 -0.22 -7.03 3.25
CA PHE A 39 -0.76 -7.90 2.22
C PHE A 39 -1.46 -9.12 2.82
N TRP A 40 -0.78 -9.82 3.74
CA TRP A 40 -1.33 -11.00 4.38
C TRP A 40 -2.56 -10.71 5.23
N LYS A 41 -2.57 -9.59 5.97
CA LYS A 41 -3.75 -9.19 6.75
C LYS A 41 -4.98 -8.98 5.84
N ALA A 42 -4.84 -8.17 4.79
CA ALA A 42 -5.90 -7.92 3.83
C ALA A 42 -6.41 -9.22 3.17
N ARG A 43 -5.49 -10.13 2.82
CA ARG A 43 -5.84 -11.42 2.22
C ARG A 43 -6.51 -12.38 3.20
N SER A 44 -6.13 -12.34 4.47
CA SER A 44 -6.73 -13.12 5.55
C SER A 44 -8.17 -12.68 5.81
N GLU A 45 -8.42 -11.37 5.86
CA GLU A 45 -9.78 -10.83 6.03
C GLU A 45 -10.71 -11.27 4.88
N LEU A 46 -10.23 -11.15 3.64
CA LEU A 46 -10.96 -11.65 2.47
C LEU A 46 -11.16 -13.17 2.48
N SER A 47 -10.19 -13.94 3.00
CA SER A 47 -10.36 -15.38 3.15
C SER A 47 -11.42 -15.75 4.19
N GLY A 48 -11.53 -14.96 5.27
CA GLY A 48 -12.59 -15.11 6.27
C GLY A 48 -13.95 -14.86 5.66
N LEU A 49 -14.10 -13.79 4.86
CA LEU A 49 -15.32 -13.50 4.13
C LEU A 49 -15.64 -14.60 3.11
N ALA A 50 -14.65 -15.13 2.38
CA ALA A 50 -14.85 -16.20 1.42
C ALA A 50 -15.29 -17.54 2.08
N ALA A 51 -14.89 -17.75 3.34
CA ALA A 51 -15.28 -18.93 4.11
C ALA A 51 -16.70 -18.85 4.69
N MET A 52 -17.30 -17.65 4.76
CA MET A 52 -18.67 -17.47 5.24
C MET A 52 -19.68 -18.08 4.26
N SER A 53 -20.79 -18.60 4.81
CA SER A 53 -21.88 -19.11 4.01
C SER A 53 -22.49 -18.02 3.11
N GLU A 54 -23.15 -18.41 2.03
CA GLU A 54 -23.82 -17.47 1.14
C GLU A 54 -24.89 -16.62 1.88
N CYS A 55 -25.58 -17.21 2.85
CA CYS A 55 -26.58 -16.51 3.66
C CYS A 55 -25.93 -15.42 4.52
N GLU A 56 -24.84 -15.75 5.22
CA GLU A 56 -24.12 -14.79 6.07
C GLU A 56 -23.50 -13.66 5.24
N ARG A 57 -22.97 -13.97 4.05
CA ARG A 57 -22.45 -12.94 3.13
C ARG A 57 -23.54 -12.01 2.62
N ARG A 58 -24.72 -12.55 2.31
CA ARG A 58 -25.87 -11.73 1.88
C ARG A 58 -26.41 -10.84 2.99
N ASP A 59 -26.34 -11.29 4.24
CA ASP A 59 -26.76 -10.48 5.40
C ASP A 59 -25.94 -9.19 5.50
N ILE A 60 -24.64 -9.26 5.21
CA ILE A 60 -23.75 -8.09 5.12
C ILE A 60 -23.78 -7.39 3.76
N GLY A 61 -24.62 -7.82 2.82
CA GLY A 61 -24.77 -7.22 1.49
C GLY A 61 -23.64 -7.51 0.50
N VAL A 62 -22.73 -8.43 0.84
CA VAL A 62 -21.55 -8.80 0.03
C VAL A 62 -21.81 -10.07 -0.75
N THR A 63 -21.35 -10.15 -2.01
CA THR A 63 -21.46 -11.36 -2.84
C THR A 63 -20.11 -12.04 -3.02
N ALA A 64 -20.12 -13.31 -3.43
CA ALA A 64 -18.90 -14.04 -3.82
C ALA A 64 -18.07 -13.27 -4.86
N PHE A 65 -18.77 -12.67 -5.83
CA PHE A 65 -18.15 -11.89 -6.90
C PHE A 65 -17.45 -10.63 -6.38
N ASP A 66 -18.03 -9.96 -5.39
CA ASP A 66 -17.39 -8.77 -4.79
C ASP A 66 -16.09 -9.12 -4.08
N ILE A 67 -16.06 -10.27 -3.41
CA ILE A 67 -14.86 -10.80 -2.75
C ILE A 67 -13.79 -11.15 -3.80
N GLU A 68 -14.17 -11.86 -4.87
CA GLU A 68 -13.27 -12.17 -5.98
C GLU A 68 -12.72 -10.90 -6.64
N ASN A 69 -13.57 -9.89 -6.86
CA ASN A 69 -13.14 -8.62 -7.40
C ASN A 69 -12.20 -7.88 -6.44
N ALA A 70 -12.48 -7.88 -5.14
CA ALA A 70 -11.62 -7.28 -4.12
C ALA A 70 -10.24 -7.95 -4.05
N LEU A 71 -10.14 -9.24 -4.39
CA LEU A 71 -8.86 -9.96 -4.49
C LEU A 71 -7.97 -9.51 -5.64
N THR A 72 -8.54 -8.86 -6.65
CA THR A 72 -7.79 -8.32 -7.78
C THR A 72 -7.26 -6.91 -7.53
N LEU A 73 -7.64 -6.28 -6.40
CA LEU A 73 -7.25 -4.92 -6.10
C LEU A 73 -5.76 -4.80 -5.74
N PRO A 74 -5.14 -3.64 -6.02
CA PRO A 74 -3.81 -3.32 -5.52
C PRO A 74 -3.76 -3.35 -3.99
N VAL A 75 -2.61 -3.78 -3.46
CA VAL A 75 -2.36 -3.95 -2.01
C VAL A 75 -2.52 -2.66 -1.21
N GLU A 76 -2.42 -1.52 -1.88
CA GLU A 76 -2.55 -0.20 -1.30
C GLU A 76 -3.98 0.13 -0.85
N ARG A 77 -5.00 -0.55 -1.40
CA ARG A 77 -6.39 -0.39 -0.98
C ARG A 77 -6.77 -1.43 0.07
N ASP A 78 -7.40 -0.96 1.15
CA ASP A 78 -8.02 -1.86 2.12
C ASP A 78 -9.23 -2.54 1.46
N PRO A 79 -9.24 -3.86 1.31
CA PRO A 79 -10.35 -4.56 0.68
C PRO A 79 -11.65 -4.41 1.47
N THR A 80 -11.58 -4.21 2.79
CA THR A 80 -12.76 -4.02 3.64
C THR A 80 -13.43 -2.69 3.33
N GLU A 81 -12.65 -1.62 3.15
CA GLU A 81 -13.17 -0.30 2.75
C GLU A 81 -13.83 -0.36 1.36
N VAL A 82 -13.23 -1.08 0.41
CA VAL A 82 -13.82 -1.21 -0.93
C VAL A 82 -15.12 -1.98 -0.91
N LEU A 83 -15.20 -3.07 -0.12
CA LEU A 83 -16.46 -3.81 0.04
C LEU A 83 -17.53 -2.96 0.72
N ALA A 84 -17.18 -2.20 1.76
CA ALA A 84 -18.12 -1.28 2.42
C ALA A 84 -18.67 -0.25 1.42
N GLN A 85 -17.81 0.33 0.59
CA GLN A 85 -18.24 1.29 -0.44
C GLN A 85 -19.19 0.65 -1.46
N ILE A 86 -18.92 -0.57 -1.93
CA ILE A 86 -19.80 -1.29 -2.86
C ILE A 86 -21.19 -1.53 -2.24
N VAL A 87 -21.23 -1.89 -0.95
CA VAL A 87 -22.49 -2.11 -0.22
C VAL A 87 -23.27 -0.80 -0.09
N ASP A 88 -22.59 0.29 0.28
CA ASP A 88 -23.21 1.62 0.39
C ASP A 88 -23.74 2.12 -0.96
N ASP A 89 -22.97 1.98 -2.04
CA ASP A 89 -23.38 2.36 -3.40
C ASP A 89 -24.65 1.60 -3.83
N ARG A 90 -24.72 0.29 -3.54
CA ARG A 90 -25.91 -0.52 -3.83
C ARG A 90 -27.11 -0.11 -2.99
N ARG A 91 -26.88 0.22 -1.72
CA ARG A 91 -27.94 0.69 -0.84
C ARG A 91 -28.51 2.01 -1.34
N HIS A 92 -27.64 2.95 -1.71
CA HIS A 92 -28.05 4.23 -2.26
C HIS A 92 -28.88 4.08 -3.54
N CYS A 93 -28.48 3.17 -4.44
CA CYS A 93 -29.24 2.85 -5.65
C CYS A 93 -30.62 2.23 -5.40
N ARG A 94 -30.87 1.66 -4.20
CA ARG A 94 -32.19 1.11 -3.83
C ARG A 94 -33.11 2.13 -3.18
N GLU A 95 -32.53 3.18 -2.60
CA GLU A 95 -33.24 4.25 -1.89
C GLU A 95 -33.61 5.43 -2.83
N CYS A 96 -33.07 5.46 -4.06
CA CYS A 96 -33.40 6.42 -5.13
C CYS A 96 -34.45 5.86 -6.10
#